data_AF-A0AAX2IK47-F1
#
_entry.id   AF-A0AAX2IK47-F1
#
_cell.length_a   1.000
_cell.length_b   1.000
_cell.length_c   1.000
_cell.angle_alpha   90.00
_cell.angle_beta   90.00
_cell.angle_gamma   90.00
#
_symmetry.space_group_name_H-M   'P 1'
#
loop_
_entity.id
_entity.type
_entity.pdbx_description
1 polymer ?
#
loop_
_entity_poly.entity_id
_entity_poly.type
_entity_poly.pdbx_seq_one_letter_code
_entity_poly.pdbx_strand_id
1 'polypeptide(L)'
;MKRNITIFFALLCTSLAFGQGKYGKVLNSKKLALSYKTVKPVDKDDYYQQYYWLVKAEQLKTYPHLADIKPVVLYNFVKKVNPQNPTKKLDERGKELRHTAELSLDQYFKNKNFQNNQVLLLNLETYVDPSQGEYFTKVDAEKIKQLVPKEFFGFTSLNKKTHEETNYYLWVDKKNDKFNIVDIIPNEKENAKFYASVKQYLPKYKFDKKYMPTVKKGTKADKTDKDFFYIMPFEQNKDNIEYKTEDFKTFILSQVKREGEAWIGVEKPRK
;
A
#
# COMPACT_ATOMS: atom_id res chain seq x y z
N MET A 1 20.15 -7.89 39.19
CA MET A 1 20.02 -6.81 38.18
C MET A 1 21.30 -6.76 37.34
N LYS A 2 21.21 -6.53 36.02
CA LYS A 2 22.32 -6.42 35.01
C LYS A 2 22.72 -7.67 34.19
N ARG A 3 21.77 -8.53 33.84
CA ARG A 3 21.94 -9.52 32.74
C ARG A 3 20.53 -9.97 32.39
N ASN A 4 19.97 -9.49 31.28
CA ASN A 4 18.76 -9.98 30.56
C ASN A 4 18.07 -8.89 29.72
N ILE A 5 18.52 -7.63 29.73
CA ILE A 5 17.89 -6.56 28.93
C ILE A 5 18.50 -6.44 27.51
N THR A 6 19.65 -7.06 27.24
CA THR A 6 20.34 -6.89 25.94
C THR A 6 19.76 -7.73 24.81
N ILE A 7 18.97 -8.78 25.09
CA ILE A 7 18.46 -9.68 24.04
C ILE A 7 17.16 -9.15 23.40
N PHE A 8 16.38 -8.33 24.11
CA PHE A 8 15.15 -7.75 23.57
C PHE A 8 15.38 -6.55 22.64
N PHE A 9 16.55 -5.88 22.72
CA PHE A 9 16.92 -4.79 21.81
C PHE A 9 17.55 -5.26 20.49
N ALA A 10 18.00 -6.52 20.42
CA ALA A 10 18.55 -7.11 19.20
C ALA A 10 17.46 -7.58 18.20
N LEU A 11 16.24 -7.84 18.67
CA LEU A 11 15.12 -8.30 17.84
C LEU A 11 14.22 -7.16 17.32
N LEU A 12 14.37 -5.94 17.84
CA LEU A 12 13.70 -4.74 17.32
C LEU A 12 14.56 -3.92 16.34
N CYS A 13 15.84 -4.27 16.15
CA CYS A 13 16.71 -3.63 15.16
C CYS A 13 16.74 -4.36 13.81
N THR A 14 16.15 -5.55 13.70
CA THR A 14 16.09 -6.32 12.44
C THR A 14 14.85 -6.03 11.59
N SER A 15 13.86 -5.30 12.10
CA SER A 15 12.68 -4.87 11.34
C SER A 15 12.77 -3.45 10.75
N LEU A 16 13.84 -2.71 11.03
CA LEU A 16 14.09 -1.36 10.46
C LEU A 16 15.34 -1.28 9.57
N ALA A 17 16.08 -2.39 9.39
CA ALA A 17 17.26 -2.47 8.52
C ALA A 17 16.99 -3.08 7.13
N PHE A 18 15.73 -3.38 6.78
CA PHE A 18 15.32 -3.73 5.41
C PHE A 18 14.74 -2.49 4.68
N GLY A 19 15.54 -1.42 4.59
CA GLY A 19 15.00 -0.09 4.30
C GLY A 19 15.53 0.59 3.05
N GLN A 20 16.86 0.68 2.95
CA GLN A 20 17.54 1.29 1.81
C GLN A 20 18.67 0.36 1.42
N GLY A 21 18.42 -0.50 0.42
CA GLY A 21 19.50 -1.09 -0.35
C GLY A 21 20.42 0.01 -0.90
N LYS A 22 21.57 -0.38 -1.45
CA LYS A 22 22.59 0.55 -1.98
C LYS A 22 21.99 1.64 -2.90
N TYR A 23 20.87 1.32 -3.57
CA TYR A 23 20.17 2.17 -4.52
C TYR A 23 18.95 2.91 -3.96
N GLY A 24 18.51 2.62 -2.72
CA GLY A 24 17.28 3.17 -2.12
C GLY A 24 17.29 4.67 -1.83
N LYS A 25 18.46 5.33 -1.92
CA LYS A 25 18.60 6.79 -1.82
C LYS A 25 18.23 7.51 -3.12
N VAL A 26 18.20 6.80 -4.25
CA VAL A 26 17.91 7.38 -5.56
C VAL A 26 16.41 7.29 -5.83
N LEU A 27 15.70 8.44 -5.75
CA LEU A 27 14.25 8.53 -5.95
C LEU A 27 13.84 8.94 -7.38
N ASN A 28 14.65 8.55 -8.38
CA ASN A 28 14.37 8.85 -9.78
C ASN A 28 14.93 7.74 -10.68
N SER A 29 14.07 7.14 -11.51
CA SER A 29 14.43 6.00 -12.36
C SER A 29 15.55 6.35 -13.33
N LYS A 30 15.48 7.52 -13.99
CA LYS A 30 16.50 7.99 -14.94
C LYS A 30 17.86 8.16 -14.26
N LYS A 31 17.92 8.78 -13.08
CA LYS A 31 19.17 8.90 -12.31
C LYS A 31 19.73 7.52 -11.93
N LEU A 32 18.87 6.60 -11.52
CA LEU A 32 19.29 5.24 -11.19
C LEU A 32 19.84 4.52 -12.44
N ALA A 33 19.14 4.61 -13.58
CA ALA A 33 19.57 4.04 -14.86
C ALA A 33 20.96 4.51 -15.31
N LEU A 34 21.27 5.79 -15.10
CA LEU A 34 22.58 6.35 -15.46
C LEU A 34 23.72 5.77 -14.61
N SER A 35 23.43 5.23 -13.42
CA SER A 35 24.42 4.58 -12.56
C SER A 35 24.70 3.12 -12.92
N TYR A 36 23.93 2.53 -13.86
CA TYR A 36 23.96 1.10 -14.18
C TYR A 36 25.36 0.54 -14.45
N LYS A 37 26.24 1.30 -15.12
CA LYS A 37 27.62 0.86 -15.42
C LYS A 37 28.45 0.51 -14.16
N THR A 38 28.04 0.99 -12.99
CA THR A 38 28.72 0.76 -11.70
C THR A 38 28.06 -0.34 -10.87
N VAL A 39 26.99 -0.96 -11.38
CA VAL A 39 26.23 -2.02 -10.71
C VAL A 39 27.00 -3.33 -10.85
N LYS A 40 27.37 -3.92 -9.71
CA LYS A 40 28.04 -5.22 -9.68
C LYS A 40 27.02 -6.35 -9.88
N PRO A 41 27.43 -7.51 -10.42
CA PRO A 41 26.52 -8.65 -10.59
C PRO A 41 25.75 -9.03 -9.31
N VAL A 42 26.44 -9.03 -8.17
CA VAL A 42 25.85 -9.34 -6.85
C VAL A 42 24.77 -8.34 -6.40
N ASP A 43 24.77 -7.14 -6.97
CA ASP A 43 23.84 -6.06 -6.61
C ASP A 43 22.66 -5.95 -7.60
N LYS A 44 22.61 -6.77 -8.66
CA LYS A 44 21.61 -6.65 -9.75
C LYS A 44 20.18 -6.89 -9.27
N ASP A 45 19.97 -7.83 -8.35
CA ASP A 45 18.66 -8.09 -7.74
C ASP A 45 18.10 -6.80 -7.10
N ASP A 46 18.84 -6.21 -6.16
CA ASP A 46 18.44 -4.97 -5.46
C ASP A 46 18.27 -3.80 -6.44
N TYR A 47 19.18 -3.69 -7.41
CA TYR A 47 19.14 -2.64 -8.42
C TYR A 47 17.87 -2.68 -9.28
N TYR A 48 17.56 -3.82 -9.90
CA TYR A 48 16.40 -3.95 -10.79
C TYR A 48 15.09 -3.89 -9.99
N GLN A 49 15.08 -4.42 -8.77
CA GLN A 49 13.96 -4.28 -7.85
C GLN A 49 13.66 -2.81 -7.52
N GLN A 50 14.70 -2.05 -7.18
CA GLN A 50 14.60 -0.61 -6.94
C GLN A 50 14.11 0.15 -8.18
N TYR A 51 14.67 -0.17 -9.35
CA TYR A 51 14.29 0.45 -10.61
C TYR A 51 12.82 0.20 -10.94
N TYR A 52 12.33 -1.03 -10.75
CA TYR A 52 10.91 -1.36 -10.89
C TYR A 52 10.01 -0.47 -10.04
N TRP A 53 10.29 -0.36 -8.74
CA TRP A 53 9.46 0.45 -7.84
C TRP A 53 9.46 1.93 -8.23
N LEU A 54 10.61 2.47 -8.65
CA LEU A 54 10.71 3.85 -9.13
C LEU A 54 9.86 4.10 -10.37
N VAL A 55 9.95 3.22 -11.36
CA VAL A 55 9.17 3.35 -12.60
C VAL A 55 7.68 3.30 -12.31
N LYS A 56 7.21 2.38 -11.46
CA LYS A 56 5.78 2.30 -11.09
C LYS A 56 5.34 3.54 -10.31
N ALA A 57 6.17 4.07 -9.42
CA ALA A 57 5.85 5.29 -8.67
C ALA A 57 5.80 6.53 -9.59
N GLU A 58 6.72 6.64 -10.54
CA GLU A 58 6.73 7.71 -11.55
C GLU A 58 5.52 7.59 -12.49
N GLN A 59 5.12 6.38 -12.88
CA GLN A 59 3.88 6.14 -13.63
C GLN A 59 2.63 6.58 -12.85
N LEU A 60 2.56 6.31 -11.53
CA LEU A 60 1.46 6.85 -10.70
C LEU A 60 1.50 8.38 -10.64
N LYS A 61 2.69 8.97 -10.66
CA LYS A 61 2.85 10.42 -10.55
C LYS A 61 2.34 11.19 -11.77
N THR A 62 2.17 10.54 -12.92
CA THR A 62 1.64 11.19 -14.14
C THR A 62 0.14 11.50 -14.03
N TYR A 63 -0.59 10.89 -13.09
CA TYR A 63 -2.02 11.15 -12.90
C TYR A 63 -2.26 12.49 -12.18
N PRO A 64 -3.10 13.39 -12.74
CA PRO A 64 -3.30 14.74 -12.18
C PRO A 64 -3.75 14.76 -10.72
N HIS A 65 -4.60 13.82 -10.32
CA HIS A 65 -5.11 13.72 -8.95
C HIS A 65 -4.07 13.22 -7.93
N LEU A 66 -2.87 12.82 -8.38
CA LEU A 66 -1.70 12.45 -7.55
C LEU A 66 -0.54 13.46 -7.69
N ALA A 67 -0.72 14.54 -8.45
CA ALA A 67 0.30 15.54 -8.75
C ALA A 67 0.84 16.27 -7.50
N ASP A 68 0.10 16.29 -6.40
CA ASP A 68 0.52 16.92 -5.14
C ASP A 68 1.27 15.93 -4.19
N ILE A 69 1.22 14.62 -4.45
CA ILE A 69 1.83 13.62 -3.55
C ILE A 69 3.35 13.54 -3.75
N LYS A 70 4.16 13.69 -2.69
CA LYS A 70 5.63 13.65 -2.84
C LYS A 70 6.11 12.33 -3.47
N PRO A 71 7.13 12.35 -4.37
CA PRO A 71 7.63 11.13 -5.01
C PRO A 71 8.03 10.01 -4.05
N VAL A 72 8.65 10.37 -2.92
CA VAL A 72 9.04 9.42 -1.85
C VAL A 72 7.84 8.67 -1.25
N VAL A 73 6.66 9.30 -1.23
CA VAL A 73 5.43 8.70 -0.72
C VAL A 73 4.96 7.61 -1.68
N LEU A 74 4.80 7.95 -2.96
CA LEU A 74 4.37 7.01 -4.00
C LEU A 74 5.37 5.85 -4.14
N TYR A 75 6.66 6.14 -4.02
CA TYR A 75 7.71 5.12 -4.01
C TYR A 75 7.53 4.11 -2.86
N ASN A 76 7.34 4.59 -1.62
CA ASN A 76 7.13 3.71 -0.48
C ASN A 76 5.78 2.97 -0.55
N PHE A 77 4.75 3.61 -1.11
CA PHE A 77 3.47 2.96 -1.43
C PHE A 77 3.67 1.78 -2.38
N VAL A 78 4.28 2.03 -3.54
CA VAL A 78 4.59 1.00 -4.53
C VAL A 78 5.41 -0.14 -3.94
N LYS A 79 6.44 0.18 -3.14
CA LYS A 79 7.30 -0.81 -2.48
C LYS A 79 6.51 -1.70 -1.50
N LYS A 80 5.55 -1.15 -0.76
CA LYS A 80 4.75 -1.92 0.21
C LYS A 80 3.72 -2.80 -0.48
N VAL A 81 3.10 -2.33 -1.56
CA VAL A 81 2.07 -3.09 -2.29
C VAL A 81 2.65 -4.07 -3.32
N ASN A 82 3.94 -3.92 -3.67
CA ASN A 82 4.71 -4.86 -4.49
C ASN A 82 5.99 -5.25 -3.72
N PRO A 83 5.89 -6.07 -2.66
CA PRO A 83 7.07 -6.50 -1.89
C PRO A 83 8.04 -7.30 -2.77
N GLN A 84 9.31 -7.37 -2.39
CA GLN A 84 10.33 -8.10 -3.16
C GLN A 84 10.00 -9.60 -3.25
N ASN A 85 9.93 -10.13 -4.48
CA ASN A 85 9.66 -11.55 -4.70
C ASN A 85 10.89 -12.40 -4.34
N PRO A 86 10.74 -13.53 -3.61
CA PRO A 86 11.85 -14.45 -3.31
C PRO A 86 12.41 -15.17 -4.56
N THR A 87 13.38 -14.55 -5.23
CA THR A 87 14.02 -15.09 -6.45
C THR A 87 14.97 -16.28 -6.23
N LYS A 88 15.33 -16.58 -4.97
CA LYS A 88 16.27 -17.68 -4.63
C LYS A 88 15.65 -19.08 -4.76
N LYS A 89 14.32 -19.18 -4.81
CA LYS A 89 13.57 -20.45 -4.83
C LYS A 89 12.94 -20.76 -6.19
N LEU A 90 13.36 -20.06 -7.23
CA LEU A 90 12.82 -20.25 -8.58
C LEU A 90 13.14 -21.66 -9.09
N ASP A 91 12.20 -22.22 -9.85
CA ASP A 91 12.41 -23.42 -10.65
C ASP A 91 13.33 -23.11 -11.86
N GLU A 92 13.72 -24.15 -12.60
CA GLU A 92 14.63 -23.98 -13.75
C GLU A 92 14.04 -23.04 -14.81
N ARG A 93 12.73 -23.12 -15.05
CA ARG A 93 12.05 -22.23 -16.00
C ARG A 93 12.09 -20.76 -15.55
N GLY A 94 11.82 -20.50 -14.28
CA GLY A 94 11.89 -19.16 -13.70
C GLY A 94 13.30 -18.58 -13.75
N LYS A 95 14.32 -19.40 -13.50
CA LYS A 95 15.74 -19.00 -13.64
C LYS A 95 16.09 -18.62 -15.08
N GLU A 96 15.65 -19.42 -16.05
CA GLU A 96 15.89 -19.17 -17.48
C GLU A 96 15.21 -17.88 -17.97
N LEU A 97 13.93 -17.68 -17.62
CA LEU A 97 13.18 -16.47 -17.93
C LEU A 97 13.87 -15.23 -17.37
N ARG A 98 14.29 -15.33 -16.11
CA ARG A 98 14.98 -14.24 -15.41
C ARG A 98 16.32 -13.91 -16.05
N HIS A 99 17.11 -14.93 -16.40
CA HIS A 99 18.38 -14.74 -17.09
C HIS A 99 18.20 -14.07 -18.45
N THR A 100 17.22 -14.51 -19.24
CA THR A 100 16.89 -13.92 -20.54
C THR A 100 16.47 -12.45 -20.41
N ALA A 101 15.62 -12.16 -19.42
CA ALA A 101 15.20 -10.80 -19.11
C ALA A 101 16.39 -9.91 -18.72
N GLU A 102 17.33 -10.43 -17.92
CA GLU A 102 18.56 -9.72 -17.54
C GLU A 102 19.40 -9.33 -18.75
N LEU A 103 19.62 -10.26 -19.69
CA LEU A 103 20.40 -9.99 -20.91
C LEU A 103 19.77 -8.85 -21.74
N SER A 104 18.44 -8.85 -21.87
CA SER A 104 17.69 -7.78 -22.54
C SER A 104 17.82 -6.45 -21.79
N LEU A 105 17.61 -6.44 -20.48
CA LEU A 105 17.74 -5.24 -19.64
C LEU A 105 19.16 -4.66 -19.75
N ASP A 106 20.19 -5.50 -19.63
CA ASP A 106 21.58 -5.10 -19.75
C ASP A 106 21.85 -4.32 -21.05
N GLN A 107 21.24 -4.72 -22.18
CA GLN A 107 21.36 -4.00 -23.45
C GLN A 107 20.72 -2.60 -23.37
N TYR A 108 19.50 -2.50 -22.87
CA TYR A 108 18.80 -1.22 -22.73
C TYR A 108 19.56 -0.24 -21.84
N PHE A 109 20.03 -0.69 -20.68
CA PHE A 109 20.73 0.19 -19.74
C PHE A 109 22.13 0.58 -20.24
N LYS A 110 22.88 -0.32 -20.88
CA LYS A 110 24.19 0.01 -21.50
C LYS A 110 24.04 1.05 -22.62
N ASN A 111 22.99 0.91 -23.44
CA ASN A 111 22.70 1.81 -24.56
C ASN A 111 21.95 3.08 -24.14
N LYS A 112 21.68 3.26 -22.84
CA LYS A 112 20.91 4.40 -22.29
C LYS A 112 19.51 4.54 -22.89
N ASN A 113 18.90 3.44 -23.32
CA ASN A 113 17.56 3.38 -23.91
C ASN A 113 16.52 2.92 -22.88
N PHE A 114 16.25 3.78 -21.89
CA PHE A 114 15.38 3.45 -20.74
C PHE A 114 14.08 4.28 -20.69
N GLN A 115 13.77 5.07 -21.72
CA GLN A 115 12.56 5.89 -21.76
C GLN A 115 11.38 5.10 -22.33
N ASN A 116 10.28 5.01 -21.56
CA ASN A 116 8.94 4.55 -21.97
C ASN A 116 8.90 3.42 -23.02
N ASN A 117 9.76 2.41 -22.83
CA ASN A 117 9.83 1.26 -23.71
C ASN A 117 9.06 0.10 -23.09
N GLN A 118 7.95 -0.30 -23.72
CA GLN A 118 7.09 -1.38 -23.24
C GLN A 118 7.84 -2.71 -23.11
N VAL A 119 8.78 -3.00 -24.03
CA VAL A 119 9.60 -4.22 -23.99
C VAL A 119 10.54 -4.19 -22.78
N LEU A 120 11.13 -3.04 -22.45
CA LEU A 120 11.94 -2.89 -21.23
C LEU A 120 11.10 -3.14 -19.98
N LEU A 121 9.88 -2.61 -19.91
CA LEU A 121 9.00 -2.80 -18.75
C LEU A 121 8.59 -4.26 -18.57
N LEU A 122 8.29 -4.97 -19.67
CA LEU A 122 7.96 -6.39 -19.64
C LEU A 122 9.14 -7.25 -19.20
N ASN A 123 10.36 -6.95 -19.68
CA ASN A 123 11.56 -7.64 -19.21
C ASN A 123 11.85 -7.32 -17.74
N LEU A 124 11.64 -6.08 -17.31
CA LEU A 124 11.81 -5.69 -15.91
C LEU A 124 10.83 -6.46 -15.00
N GLU A 125 9.55 -6.52 -15.38
CA GLU A 125 8.52 -7.33 -14.70
C GLU A 125 8.92 -8.81 -14.63
N THR A 126 9.40 -9.38 -15.75
CA THR A 126 9.85 -10.77 -15.83
C THR A 126 11.08 -11.03 -14.96
N TYR A 127 11.98 -10.06 -14.83
CA TYR A 127 13.18 -10.20 -14.01
C TYR A 127 12.87 -10.22 -12.50
N VAL A 128 11.98 -9.32 -12.06
CA VAL A 128 11.59 -9.21 -10.64
C VAL A 128 10.56 -10.27 -10.22
N ASP A 129 9.79 -10.79 -11.18
CA ASP A 129 8.77 -11.81 -10.94
C ASP A 129 8.57 -12.74 -12.15
N PRO A 130 9.51 -13.67 -12.37
CA PRO A 130 9.41 -14.61 -13.48
C PRO A 130 8.24 -15.59 -13.32
N SER A 131 7.73 -15.76 -12.08
CA SER A 131 6.53 -16.57 -11.78
C SER A 131 5.21 -15.90 -12.15
N GLN A 132 5.24 -14.59 -12.45
CA GLN A 132 4.06 -13.79 -12.73
C GLN A 132 3.05 -13.78 -11.55
N GLY A 133 3.56 -13.69 -10.32
CA GLY A 133 2.79 -13.63 -9.09
C GLY A 133 2.55 -12.19 -8.62
N GLU A 134 3.37 -11.73 -7.67
CA GLU A 134 3.21 -10.47 -6.93
C GLU A 134 3.22 -9.22 -7.85
N TYR A 135 4.10 -9.19 -8.86
CA TYR A 135 4.35 -8.01 -9.72
C TYR A 135 3.45 -7.95 -10.95
N PHE A 136 2.63 -8.99 -11.16
CA PHE A 136 1.56 -9.01 -12.15
C PHE A 136 0.31 -8.21 -11.71
N THR A 137 0.36 -7.69 -10.49
CA THR A 137 -0.62 -6.77 -9.93
C THR A 137 -0.42 -5.38 -10.54
N LYS A 138 -1.42 -4.88 -11.26
CA LYS A 138 -1.41 -3.52 -11.83
C LYS A 138 -2.36 -2.65 -11.03
N VAL A 139 -1.86 -1.49 -10.58
CA VAL A 139 -2.75 -0.42 -10.09
C VAL A 139 -3.60 0.05 -11.26
N ASP A 140 -4.91 -0.04 -11.10
CA ASP A 140 -5.86 0.50 -12.06
C ASP A 140 -6.01 2.00 -11.78
N ALA A 141 -5.46 2.81 -12.69
CA ALA A 141 -5.43 4.25 -12.54
C ALA A 141 -6.81 4.90 -12.58
N GLU A 142 -7.76 4.29 -13.28
CA GLU A 142 -9.13 4.80 -13.37
C GLU A 142 -9.90 4.52 -12.07
N LYS A 143 -9.43 3.54 -11.29
CA LYS A 143 -10.00 3.18 -9.98
C LYS A 143 -9.27 3.81 -8.80
N ILE A 144 -8.43 4.82 -9.02
CA ILE A 144 -7.84 5.60 -7.93
C ILE A 144 -8.84 6.67 -7.49
N LYS A 145 -9.19 6.69 -6.21
CA LYS A 145 -10.18 7.64 -5.65
C LYS A 145 -9.57 8.51 -4.58
N GLN A 146 -9.84 9.81 -4.64
CA GLN A 146 -9.65 10.70 -3.49
C GLN A 146 -10.83 10.53 -2.54
N LEU A 147 -10.64 9.75 -1.49
CA LEU A 147 -11.65 9.49 -0.46
C LEU A 147 -11.83 10.72 0.45
N VAL A 148 -10.73 11.43 0.74
CA VAL A 148 -10.75 12.76 1.36
C VAL A 148 -9.76 13.66 0.61
N PRO A 149 -10.18 14.86 0.13
CA PRO A 149 -9.34 15.72 -0.70
C PRO A 149 -7.94 15.97 -0.15
N LYS A 150 -6.93 15.54 -0.91
CA LYS A 150 -5.50 15.66 -0.61
C LYS A 150 -5.04 14.96 0.69
N GLU A 151 -5.89 14.19 1.36
CA GLU A 151 -5.58 13.54 2.65
C GLU A 151 -5.72 12.03 2.62
N PHE A 152 -6.72 11.51 1.91
CA PHE A 152 -6.98 10.08 1.92
C PHE A 152 -7.30 9.59 0.51
N PHE A 153 -6.52 8.60 0.06
CA PHE A 153 -6.59 8.06 -1.29
C PHE A 153 -6.80 6.55 -1.23
N GLY A 154 -7.72 6.04 -2.03
CA GLY A 154 -7.90 4.62 -2.29
C GLY A 154 -7.30 4.23 -3.64
N PHE A 155 -6.66 3.07 -3.69
CA PHE A 155 -6.08 2.49 -4.90
C PHE A 155 -6.60 1.07 -5.07
N THR A 156 -7.24 0.76 -6.20
CA THR A 156 -7.53 -0.64 -6.57
C THR A 156 -6.39 -1.18 -7.42
N SER A 157 -5.94 -2.38 -7.08
CA SER A 157 -5.03 -3.16 -7.91
C SER A 157 -5.71 -4.41 -8.42
N LEU A 158 -5.40 -4.82 -9.65
CA LEU A 158 -5.87 -6.05 -10.26
C LEU A 158 -4.68 -6.97 -10.53
N ASN A 159 -4.72 -8.19 -10.02
CA ASN A 159 -3.82 -9.25 -10.46
C ASN A 159 -4.25 -9.72 -11.86
N LYS A 160 -3.42 -9.50 -12.89
CA LYS A 160 -3.79 -9.83 -14.28
C LYS A 160 -3.99 -11.33 -14.55
N LYS A 161 -3.47 -12.20 -13.69
CA LYS A 161 -3.55 -13.65 -13.84
C LYS A 161 -4.77 -14.20 -13.11
N THR A 162 -4.91 -13.89 -11.83
CA THR A 162 -6.02 -14.39 -11.00
C THR A 162 -7.29 -13.57 -11.14
N HIS A 163 -7.19 -12.35 -11.70
CA HIS A 163 -8.26 -11.36 -11.76
C HIS A 163 -8.75 -10.89 -10.38
N GLU A 164 -7.96 -11.16 -9.33
CA GLU A 164 -8.27 -10.71 -7.98
C GLU A 164 -8.00 -9.21 -7.82
N GLU A 165 -8.96 -8.51 -7.21
CA GLU A 165 -8.82 -7.10 -6.87
C GLU A 165 -8.44 -6.92 -5.40
N THR A 166 -7.57 -5.96 -5.13
CA THR A 166 -7.20 -5.57 -3.77
C THR A 166 -7.20 -4.05 -3.67
N ASN A 167 -7.77 -3.54 -2.58
CA ASN A 167 -7.83 -2.11 -2.29
C ASN A 167 -6.75 -1.73 -1.26
N TYR A 168 -6.00 -0.67 -1.55
CA TYR A 168 -4.99 -0.10 -0.67
C TYR A 168 -5.31 1.35 -0.34
N TYR A 169 -4.92 1.80 0.85
CA TYR A 169 -5.23 3.13 1.34
C TYR A 169 -3.98 3.91 1.73
N LEU A 170 -3.85 5.11 1.18
CA LEU A 170 -2.79 6.05 1.50
C LEU A 170 -3.38 7.25 2.24
N TRP A 171 -2.94 7.42 3.48
CA TRP A 171 -3.23 8.58 4.30
C TRP A 171 -2.04 9.55 4.30
N VAL A 172 -2.32 10.82 4.04
CA VAL A 172 -1.37 11.92 4.04
C VAL A 172 -1.66 12.82 5.24
N ASP A 173 -0.76 12.80 6.22
CA ASP A 173 -0.75 13.75 7.32
C ASP A 173 -0.08 15.04 6.83
N LYS A 174 -0.91 15.97 6.37
CA LYS A 174 -0.47 17.29 5.90
C LYS A 174 0.23 18.10 6.98
N LYS A 175 -0.12 17.94 8.27
CA LYS A 175 0.43 18.77 9.35
C LYS A 175 1.90 18.43 9.58
N ASN A 176 2.23 17.14 9.57
CA ASN A 176 3.59 16.66 9.79
C ASN A 176 4.32 16.30 8.49
N ASP A 177 3.71 16.53 7.34
CA ASP A 177 4.25 16.16 6.03
C ASP A 177 4.64 14.66 5.96
N LYS A 178 3.82 13.83 6.62
CA LYS A 178 4.00 12.39 6.72
C LYS A 178 2.95 11.67 5.88
N PHE A 179 3.24 10.42 5.57
CA PHE A 179 2.34 9.53 4.86
C PHE A 179 2.33 8.17 5.51
N ASN A 180 1.17 7.53 5.51
CA ASN A 180 0.94 6.24 6.11
C ASN A 180 0.12 5.39 5.16
N ILE A 181 0.51 4.12 5.03
CA ILE A 181 -0.28 3.13 4.32
C ILE A 181 -1.04 2.37 5.39
N VAL A 182 -2.35 2.54 5.39
CA VAL A 182 -3.23 2.17 6.50
C VAL A 182 -4.22 1.09 6.07
N ASP A 183 -4.76 0.36 7.04
CA ASP A 183 -5.95 -0.45 6.84
C ASP A 183 -7.17 0.36 7.33
N ILE A 184 -8.28 0.24 6.62
CA ILE A 184 -9.55 0.79 7.07
C ILE A 184 -10.31 -0.20 7.94
N ILE A 185 -10.01 -1.50 7.81
CA ILE A 185 -10.60 -2.55 8.62
C ILE A 185 -9.80 -2.63 9.92
N PRO A 186 -10.43 -2.45 11.08
CA PRO A 186 -9.73 -2.50 12.35
C PRO A 186 -9.05 -3.85 12.56
N ASN A 187 -7.84 -3.87 13.12
CA ASN A 187 -7.20 -5.14 13.46
C ASN A 187 -7.96 -5.83 14.61
N GLU A 188 -8.40 -7.08 14.43
CA GLU A 188 -9.20 -7.81 15.43
C GLU A 188 -8.55 -7.92 16.81
N LYS A 189 -7.22 -8.11 16.86
CA LYS A 189 -6.50 -8.26 18.13
C LYS A 189 -6.34 -6.93 18.86
N GLU A 190 -6.02 -5.88 18.11
CA GLU A 190 -5.75 -4.55 18.68
C GLU A 190 -7.05 -3.79 19.00
N ASN A 191 -8.13 -4.06 18.27
CA ASN A 191 -9.42 -3.37 18.38
C ASN A 191 -10.53 -4.28 18.95
N ALA A 192 -10.21 -5.12 19.95
CA ALA A 192 -11.17 -6.07 20.53
C ALA A 192 -12.48 -5.41 21.03
N LYS A 193 -12.41 -4.20 21.61
CA LYS A 193 -13.59 -3.44 22.05
C LYS A 193 -14.52 -3.06 20.89
N PHE A 194 -13.94 -2.61 19.77
CA PHE A 194 -14.70 -2.29 18.57
C PHE A 194 -15.46 -3.53 18.07
N TYR A 195 -14.79 -4.68 17.97
CA TYR A 195 -15.41 -5.92 17.52
C TYR A 195 -16.47 -6.45 18.51
N ALA A 196 -16.27 -6.28 19.81
CA ALA A 196 -17.29 -6.61 20.80
C ALA A 196 -18.56 -5.76 20.61
N SER A 197 -18.41 -4.46 20.37
CA SER A 197 -19.53 -3.56 20.05
C SER A 197 -20.20 -3.96 18.74
N VAL A 198 -19.46 -4.21 17.66
CA VAL A 198 -20.06 -4.67 16.39
C VAL A 198 -20.85 -5.96 16.60
N LYS A 199 -20.30 -6.97 17.30
CA LYS A 199 -20.97 -8.24 17.57
C LYS A 199 -22.22 -8.11 18.45
N GLN A 200 -22.24 -7.15 19.37
CA GLN A 200 -23.40 -6.86 20.22
C GLN A 200 -24.62 -6.46 19.38
N TYR A 201 -24.41 -5.62 18.36
CA TYR A 201 -25.51 -5.13 17.51
C TYR A 201 -25.76 -6.03 16.29
N LEU A 202 -24.68 -6.56 15.70
CA LEU A 202 -24.63 -7.28 14.42
C LEU A 202 -23.73 -8.53 14.55
N PRO A 203 -24.18 -9.61 15.21
CA PRO A 203 -23.34 -10.77 15.54
C PRO A 203 -22.81 -11.54 14.33
N LYS A 204 -23.43 -11.39 13.16
CA LYS A 204 -23.04 -12.05 11.90
C LYS A 204 -22.28 -11.14 10.94
N TYR A 205 -21.99 -9.90 11.33
CA TYR A 205 -21.35 -8.92 10.46
C TYR A 205 -19.95 -9.38 10.04
N LYS A 206 -19.64 -9.19 8.75
CA LYS A 206 -18.31 -9.44 8.19
C LYS A 206 -17.91 -8.25 7.33
N PHE A 207 -16.64 -7.88 7.40
CA PHE A 207 -16.09 -6.87 6.51
C PHE A 207 -15.92 -7.44 5.10
N ASP A 208 -16.50 -6.77 4.13
CA ASP A 208 -16.18 -6.98 2.71
C ASP A 208 -15.01 -6.07 2.32
N LYS A 209 -14.00 -6.64 1.65
CA LYS A 209 -12.81 -5.93 1.15
C LYS A 209 -12.91 -5.56 -0.33
N LYS A 210 -13.93 -6.08 -1.02
CA LYS A 210 -14.07 -5.98 -2.47
C LYS A 210 -14.23 -4.55 -2.94
N TYR A 211 -14.95 -3.72 -2.18
CA TYR A 211 -15.30 -2.38 -2.60
C TYR A 211 -14.60 -1.32 -1.76
N MET A 212 -14.35 -0.16 -2.37
CA MET A 212 -13.83 0.99 -1.64
C MET A 212 -14.90 1.58 -0.71
N PRO A 213 -14.51 2.02 0.49
CA PRO A 213 -15.42 2.66 1.42
C PRO A 213 -15.83 4.05 0.94
N THR A 214 -16.90 4.54 1.55
CA THR A 214 -17.13 5.99 1.63
C THR A 214 -16.42 6.51 2.87
N VAL A 215 -15.68 7.60 2.71
CA VAL A 215 -15.01 8.27 3.83
C VAL A 215 -15.37 9.75 3.84
N LYS A 216 -15.73 10.26 5.00
CA LYS A 216 -15.95 11.70 5.22
C LYS A 216 -15.11 12.16 6.39
N LYS A 217 -14.62 13.41 6.32
CA LYS A 217 -13.94 14.04 7.44
C LYS A 217 -14.98 14.70 8.35
N GLY A 218 -14.79 14.60 9.67
CA GLY A 218 -15.62 15.29 10.64
C GLY A 218 -15.65 16.80 10.39
N THR A 219 -16.75 17.45 10.76
CA THR A 219 -16.93 18.88 10.50
C THR A 219 -16.44 19.73 11.67
N LYS A 220 -16.08 20.99 11.40
CA LYS A 220 -15.65 21.95 12.43
C LYS A 220 -16.76 22.34 13.42
N ALA A 221 -18.02 22.07 13.10
CA ALA A 221 -19.16 22.39 13.95
C ALA A 221 -19.11 21.59 15.27
N ASP A 222 -18.59 20.36 15.22
CA ASP A 222 -18.27 19.58 16.41
C ASP A 222 -16.76 19.62 16.64
N LYS A 223 -16.33 20.45 17.61
CA LYS A 223 -14.91 20.61 17.94
C LYS A 223 -14.24 19.30 18.36
N THR A 224 -15.03 18.32 18.83
CA THR A 224 -14.52 17.05 19.34
C THR A 224 -14.26 16.03 18.23
N ASP A 225 -14.89 16.22 17.06
CA ASP A 225 -14.88 15.24 15.97
C ASP A 225 -14.18 15.75 14.68
N LYS A 226 -13.67 16.99 14.67
CA LYS A 226 -13.05 17.63 13.48
C LYS A 226 -11.86 16.88 12.86
N ASP A 227 -11.13 16.11 13.67
CA ASP A 227 -9.92 15.38 13.24
C ASP A 227 -10.23 13.91 12.88
N PHE A 228 -11.47 13.45 13.07
CA PHE A 228 -11.89 12.09 12.74
C PHE A 228 -12.22 11.90 11.26
N PHE A 229 -11.88 10.71 10.75
CA PHE A 229 -12.36 10.13 9.51
C PHE A 229 -13.49 9.15 9.83
N TYR A 230 -14.67 9.39 9.29
CA TYR A 230 -15.81 8.47 9.36
C TYR A 230 -15.80 7.60 8.13
N ILE A 231 -15.84 6.29 8.34
CA ILE A 231 -15.67 5.26 7.33
C ILE A 231 -16.93 4.41 7.29
N MET A 232 -17.46 4.22 6.08
CA MET A 232 -18.52 3.27 5.77
C MET A 232 -17.94 2.25 4.76
N PRO A 233 -17.67 0.99 5.17
CA PRO A 233 -16.89 0.02 4.40
C PRO A 233 -17.43 -0.24 3.00
N PHE A 234 -18.74 -0.46 2.88
CA PHE A 234 -19.50 -0.52 1.64
C PHE A 234 -20.97 -0.83 1.94
N GLU A 235 -21.90 -0.19 1.24
CA GLU A 235 -23.35 -0.43 1.39
C GLU A 235 -23.83 -1.46 0.35
N GLN A 236 -23.48 -2.74 0.54
CA GLN A 236 -24.20 -3.84 -0.14
C GLN A 236 -25.05 -4.60 0.88
N ASN A 237 -26.14 -3.94 1.29
CA ASN A 237 -27.35 -4.45 1.96
C ASN A 237 -27.26 -5.86 2.60
N LYS A 238 -27.13 -5.86 3.94
CA LYS A 238 -28.18 -6.25 4.90
C LYS A 238 -27.97 -5.45 6.17
N ASP A 239 -26.74 -5.45 6.68
CA ASP A 239 -26.33 -4.65 7.82
C ASP A 239 -25.24 -3.65 7.42
N ASN A 240 -25.30 -2.43 7.94
CA ASN A 240 -24.30 -1.38 7.70
C ASN A 240 -23.71 -0.90 9.03
N ILE A 241 -22.47 -0.43 8.96
CA ILE A 241 -21.79 0.23 10.08
C ILE A 241 -21.12 1.52 9.60
N GLU A 242 -21.08 2.51 10.46
CA GLU A 242 -20.18 3.65 10.35
C GLU A 242 -19.30 3.67 11.59
N TYR A 243 -18.01 3.89 11.40
CA TYR A 243 -17.06 4.02 12.48
C TYR A 243 -16.07 5.12 12.17
N LYS A 244 -15.42 5.62 13.22
CA LYS A 244 -14.50 6.74 13.11
C LYS A 244 -13.12 6.40 13.65
N THR A 245 -12.12 7.03 13.06
CA THR A 245 -10.72 6.94 13.49
C THR A 245 -10.01 8.28 13.27
N GLU A 246 -9.07 8.61 14.15
CA GLU A 246 -8.19 9.78 14.01
C GLU A 246 -6.81 9.41 13.43
N ASP A 247 -6.42 8.13 13.53
CA ASP A 247 -5.06 7.66 13.28
C ASP A 247 -4.98 6.37 12.44
N PHE A 248 -6.12 5.80 12.06
CA PHE A 248 -6.26 4.50 11.39
C PHE A 248 -5.61 3.32 12.15
N LYS A 249 -5.53 3.43 13.48
CA LYS A 249 -5.11 2.36 14.39
C LYS A 249 -6.19 2.03 15.40
N THR A 250 -6.79 3.08 15.98
CA THR A 250 -7.87 2.98 16.94
C THR A 250 -9.17 3.34 16.26
N PHE A 251 -10.18 2.48 16.42
CA PHE A 251 -11.47 2.64 15.76
C PHE A 251 -12.61 2.64 16.78
N ILE A 252 -13.57 3.54 16.56
CA ILE A 252 -14.74 3.73 17.41
C ILE A 252 -15.99 3.51 16.57
N LEU A 253 -16.84 2.58 16.99
CA LEU A 253 -18.12 2.34 16.33
C LEU A 253 -19.06 3.53 16.59
N SER A 254 -19.45 4.23 15.53
CA SER A 254 -20.30 5.42 15.60
C SER A 254 -21.77 5.03 15.58
N GLN A 255 -22.16 4.27 14.56
CA GLN A 255 -23.54 3.84 14.35
C GLN A 255 -23.62 2.53 13.57
N VAL A 256 -24.74 1.84 13.74
CA VAL A 256 -25.07 0.58 13.07
C VAL A 256 -26.47 0.67 12.47
N LYS A 257 -26.72 -0.08 11.40
CA LYS A 257 -28.04 -0.20 10.80
C LYS A 257 -28.27 -1.65 10.42
N ARG A 258 -29.36 -2.23 10.89
CA ARG A 258 -29.84 -3.56 10.47
C ARG A 258 -30.70 -3.44 9.23
N GLU A 259 -30.90 -4.56 8.55
CA GLU A 259 -31.74 -4.64 7.35
C GLU A 259 -33.15 -4.13 7.65
N GLY A 260 -33.60 -3.11 6.91
CA GLY A 260 -34.93 -2.50 7.10
C GLY A 260 -35.09 -1.61 8.34
N GLU A 261 -34.07 -1.44 9.17
CA GLU A 261 -34.13 -0.63 10.39
C GLU A 261 -33.51 0.77 10.20
N ALA A 262 -33.79 1.68 11.14
CA ALA A 262 -33.13 2.98 11.23
C ALA A 262 -31.68 2.85 11.75
N TRP A 263 -30.87 3.88 11.53
CA TRP A 263 -29.55 3.97 12.13
C TRP A 263 -29.64 4.09 13.65
N ILE A 264 -28.83 3.30 14.35
CA ILE A 264 -28.71 3.29 15.81
C ILE A 264 -27.35 3.86 16.18
N GLY A 265 -27.33 4.98 16.89
CA GLY A 265 -26.11 5.55 17.46
C GLY A 265 -25.57 4.67 18.60
N VAL A 266 -24.29 4.33 18.53
CA VAL A 266 -23.61 3.46 19.51
C VAL A 266 -22.81 4.28 20.53
N GLU A 267 -22.38 5.49 20.16
CA GLU A 267 -21.67 6.37 21.09
C GLU A 267 -22.61 6.87 22.18
N LYS A 268 -22.20 6.66 23.44
CA LYS A 268 -22.84 7.33 24.57
C LYS A 268 -22.51 8.83 24.46
N PRO A 269 -23.50 9.73 24.65
CA PRO A 269 -23.21 11.16 24.70
C PRO A 269 -22.10 11.42 25.73
N ARG A 270 -21.01 12.07 25.29
CA ARG A 270 -19.94 12.50 26.20
C ARG A 270 -20.57 13.53 27.14
N LYS A 271 -20.62 13.22 28.44
CA LYS A 271 -21.03 14.15 29.49
C LYS A 271 -20.03 15.28 29.62
#